data_AF-A0AAD9P2Z6-F1
#
_entry.id   AF-A0AAD9P2Z6-F1
#
_cell.length_a   1.000
_cell.length_b   1.000
_cell.length_c   1.000
_cell.angle_alpha   90.00
_cell.angle_beta   90.00
_cell.angle_gamma   90.00
#
_symmetry.space_group_name_H-M   'P 1'
#
loop_
_entity.id
_entity.type
_entity.pdbx_description
1 polymer ?
#
loop_
_entity_poly.entity_id
_entity_poly.type
_entity_poly.pdbx_seq_one_letter_code
_entity_poly.pdbx_strand_id
1 'polypeptide(L)'
;MLKADLSTATRVLTNLFDTIWDKETIPSDWGKGLIIKIPKKGNLQVCDNWRGITLLSIPSKVFCRILLGRIETAIDKKLRQEQAGFRKRRGCTDQIFALRNIIEQTLEWNCPLYINFIDFKKAFDSIHHDTLWKILRSYGVPLKIVSLIETFYNHFECSVILSNTSSEWFTVKSGVRQGCILSPILFLVVIDWVMRKTTSDKPRGIQWTLFSQLEDLDFTDDLAFLSVKLDHLQEKTDRLVRYAKQTGLTTNTSKTQVMSINTTPTAPVTINSEPLEFVQDFTYLGSLISKDNGGQKDIKARLGKARCAFAKLQNIWKSNQYTTKTKIRLYNSNVKSILLYGSECWRVVKGDMSKIDAFHNRCLRKICRTFWPIKMSNVDLYKKTGCNSAVLEIKRRRLRWLGHVLRMPQDSIPKVALR
;
A
#
# COMPACT_ATOMS: atom_id res chain seq x y z
N MET A 1 29.05 5.04 -17.29
CA MET A 1 28.77 6.27 -18.07
C MET A 1 27.90 7.30 -17.35
N LEU A 2 26.65 7.00 -16.96
CA LEU A 2 25.72 8.02 -16.40
C LEU A 2 26.20 8.78 -15.15
N LYS A 3 27.11 8.20 -14.36
CA LYS A 3 27.70 8.86 -13.16
C LYS A 3 29.06 9.52 -13.43
N ALA A 4 29.67 9.27 -14.58
CA ALA A 4 31.04 9.68 -14.88
C ALA A 4 31.10 11.09 -15.48
N ASP A 5 30.15 11.44 -16.35
CA ASP A 5 29.99 12.81 -16.86
C ASP A 5 28.49 13.10 -17.08
N LEU A 6 27.94 13.94 -16.21
CA LEU A 6 26.52 14.30 -16.24
C LEU A 6 26.17 15.13 -17.49
N SER A 7 27.09 15.99 -17.94
CA SER A 7 26.86 16.91 -19.06
C SER A 7 26.72 16.14 -20.37
N THR A 8 27.68 15.27 -20.66
CA THR A 8 27.63 14.38 -21.84
C THR A 8 26.45 13.43 -21.77
N ALA A 9 26.19 12.80 -20.61
CA ALA A 9 25.05 11.91 -20.45
C ALA A 9 23.72 12.62 -20.73
N THR A 10 23.55 13.85 -20.24
CA THR A 10 22.35 14.65 -20.47
C THR A 10 22.20 14.97 -21.95
N ARG A 11 23.25 15.46 -22.62
CA ARG A 11 23.21 15.78 -24.05
C ARG A 11 22.83 14.56 -24.92
N VAL A 12 23.46 13.42 -24.67
CA VAL A 12 23.18 12.18 -25.43
C VAL A 12 21.76 11.69 -25.19
N LEU A 13 21.30 11.68 -23.94
CA LEU A 13 19.94 11.26 -23.61
C LEU A 13 18.89 12.22 -24.18
N THR A 14 19.14 13.53 -24.16
CA THR A 14 18.24 14.52 -24.75
C THR A 14 18.05 14.26 -26.25
N ASN A 15 19.14 14.14 -27.02
CA ASN A 15 19.05 13.86 -28.46
C ASN A 15 18.30 12.55 -28.75
N LEU A 16 18.54 11.51 -27.95
CA LEU A 16 17.82 10.25 -28.05
C LEU A 16 16.33 10.44 -27.74
N PHE A 17 16.00 11.16 -26.68
CA PHE A 17 14.62 11.39 -26.26
C PHE A 17 13.84 12.28 -27.23
N ASP A 18 14.50 13.26 -27.86
CA ASP A 18 13.90 14.08 -28.92
C ASP A 18 13.59 13.21 -30.15
N THR A 19 14.51 12.34 -30.53
CA THR A 19 14.27 11.38 -31.63
C THR A 19 13.11 10.44 -31.32
N ILE A 20 13.05 9.89 -30.11
CA ILE A 20 11.94 9.03 -29.65
C ILE A 20 10.64 9.83 -29.62
N TRP A 21 10.68 11.07 -29.15
CA TRP A 21 9.52 11.96 -29.10
C TRP A 21 8.98 12.17 -30.51
N ASP A 22 9.80 12.55 -31.48
CA ASP A 22 9.36 12.84 -32.83
C ASP A 22 8.86 11.58 -33.56
N LYS A 23 9.64 10.50 -33.53
CA LYS A 23 9.37 9.28 -34.30
C LYS A 23 8.44 8.28 -33.62
N GLU A 24 8.14 8.45 -32.33
CA GLU A 24 7.34 7.51 -31.53
C GLU A 24 7.85 6.07 -31.58
N THR A 25 9.17 5.91 -31.62
CA THR A 25 9.82 4.59 -31.67
C THR A 25 10.88 4.52 -30.59
N ILE A 26 10.88 3.42 -29.84
CA ILE A 26 11.86 3.17 -28.79
C ILE A 26 12.97 2.23 -29.29
N PRO A 27 14.19 2.32 -28.72
CA PRO A 27 15.23 1.33 -28.98
C PRO A 27 14.75 -0.09 -28.68
N SER A 28 15.14 -1.06 -29.52
CA SER A 28 14.73 -2.47 -29.40
C SER A 28 15.03 -3.07 -28.02
N ASP A 29 16.16 -2.71 -27.42
CA ASP A 29 16.55 -3.16 -26.07
C ASP A 29 15.60 -2.69 -24.96
N TRP A 30 14.82 -1.62 -25.20
CA TRP A 30 13.81 -1.14 -24.23
C TRP A 30 12.54 -1.98 -24.26
N GLY A 31 12.34 -2.76 -25.32
CA GLY A 31 11.29 -3.77 -25.47
C GLY A 31 11.56 -5.06 -24.70
N LYS A 32 12.67 -5.16 -23.96
CA LYS A 32 13.07 -6.36 -23.20
C LYS A 32 13.15 -6.09 -21.70
N GLY A 33 12.75 -7.08 -20.90
CA GLY A 33 12.81 -7.04 -19.44
C GLY A 33 13.31 -8.35 -18.82
N LEU A 34 14.03 -8.25 -17.71
CA LEU A 34 14.49 -9.41 -16.94
C LEU A 34 13.71 -9.51 -15.63
N ILE A 35 13.02 -10.63 -15.40
CA ILE A 35 12.22 -10.85 -14.21
C ILE A 35 13.06 -11.51 -13.12
N ILE A 36 13.15 -10.84 -11.97
CA ILE A 36 13.72 -11.40 -10.74
C ILE A 36 12.59 -11.79 -9.79
N LYS A 37 12.73 -12.97 -9.19
CA LYS A 37 11.77 -13.50 -8.22
C LYS A 37 12.12 -13.06 -6.80
N ILE A 38 11.15 -12.46 -6.12
CA ILE A 38 11.23 -12.09 -4.70
C ILE A 38 10.26 -12.98 -3.90
N PRO A 39 10.69 -13.60 -2.79
CA PRO A 39 9.82 -14.45 -2.00
C PRO A 39 8.72 -13.63 -1.31
N LYS A 40 7.47 -14.11 -1.41
CA LYS A 40 6.35 -13.70 -0.55
C LYS A 40 6.29 -14.63 0.68
N LYS A 41 5.20 -14.56 1.43
CA LYS A 41 4.92 -15.45 2.57
C LYS A 41 4.40 -16.81 2.09
N GLY A 42 4.51 -17.83 2.93
CA GLY A 42 3.97 -19.17 2.68
C GLY A 42 5.00 -20.16 2.15
N ASN A 43 4.53 -21.28 1.60
CA ASN A 43 5.38 -22.29 1.00
C ASN A 43 6.01 -21.77 -0.30
N LEU A 44 7.34 -21.62 -0.33
CA LEU A 44 8.09 -21.12 -1.49
C LEU A 44 8.18 -22.12 -2.65
N GLN A 45 7.69 -23.36 -2.47
CA GLN A 45 7.50 -24.30 -3.58
C GLN A 45 6.31 -23.94 -4.47
N VAL A 46 5.39 -23.09 -3.99
CA VAL A 46 4.23 -22.62 -4.75
C VAL A 46 4.60 -21.36 -5.53
N CYS A 47 4.43 -21.38 -6.86
CA CYS A 47 4.78 -20.26 -7.75
C CYS A 47 4.10 -18.93 -7.37
N ASP A 48 2.84 -18.95 -6.92
CA ASP A 48 2.10 -17.74 -6.53
C ASP A 48 2.68 -17.01 -5.31
N ASN A 49 3.48 -17.72 -4.50
CA ASN A 49 4.22 -17.17 -3.37
C ASN A 49 5.53 -16.50 -3.78
N TRP A 50 5.73 -16.25 -5.07
CA TRP A 50 6.79 -15.39 -5.59
C TRP A 50 6.21 -14.12 -6.19
N ARG A 51 6.99 -13.04 -6.12
CA ARG A 51 6.71 -11.77 -6.79
C ARG A 51 7.77 -11.52 -7.84
N GLY A 52 7.37 -11.43 -9.11
CA GLY A 52 8.25 -11.01 -10.18
C GLY A 52 8.46 -9.49 -10.17
N ILE A 53 9.71 -9.04 -10.24
CA ILE A 53 10.05 -7.65 -10.54
C ILE A 53 10.80 -7.62 -11.86
N THR A 54 10.33 -6.79 -12.79
CA THR A 54 10.96 -6.60 -14.09
C THR A 54 12.06 -5.54 -14.00
N LEU A 55 13.29 -5.95 -14.25
CA LEU A 55 14.41 -5.06 -14.49
C LEU A 55 14.31 -4.51 -15.91
N LEU A 56 14.31 -3.19 -16.01
CA LEU A 56 14.22 -2.43 -17.25
C LEU A 56 15.48 -1.58 -17.45
N SER A 57 15.75 -1.26 -18.71
CA SER A 57 16.82 -0.36 -19.14
C SER A 57 16.81 0.98 -18.37
N ILE A 58 18.00 1.45 -17.97
CA ILE A 58 18.13 2.70 -17.19
C ILE A 58 17.70 3.93 -18.02
N PRO A 59 18.18 4.11 -19.27
CA PRO A 59 17.66 5.16 -20.16
C PRO A 59 16.13 5.16 -20.32
N SER A 60 15.52 3.98 -20.46
CA SER A 60 14.05 3.82 -20.52
C SER A 60 13.37 4.36 -19.25
N LYS A 61 13.92 4.06 -18.07
CA LYS A 61 13.41 4.59 -16.79
C LYS A 61 13.51 6.11 -16.71
N VAL A 62 14.62 6.70 -17.20
CA VAL A 62 14.78 8.16 -17.24
C VAL A 62 13.70 8.78 -18.13
N PHE A 63 13.47 8.24 -19.32
CA PHE A 63 12.41 8.73 -20.21
C PHE A 63 11.01 8.57 -19.59
N CYS A 64 10.72 7.41 -19.00
CA CYS A 64 9.48 7.17 -18.26
C CYS A 64 9.26 8.18 -17.13
N ARG A 65 10.33 8.62 -16.46
CA ARG A 65 10.27 9.65 -15.40
C ARG A 65 9.91 11.02 -15.97
N ILE A 66 10.43 11.38 -17.15
CA ILE A 66 10.07 12.62 -17.85
C ILE A 66 8.60 12.59 -18.25
N LEU A 67 8.14 11.50 -18.88
CA LEU A 67 6.73 11.33 -19.23
C LEU A 67 5.80 11.42 -18.01
N LEU A 68 6.17 10.73 -16.92
CA LEU A 68 5.43 10.81 -15.65
C LEU A 68 5.31 12.26 -15.16
N GLY A 69 6.42 13.01 -15.15
CA GLY A 69 6.42 14.41 -14.73
C GLY A 69 5.49 15.31 -15.53
N ARG A 70 5.24 14.97 -16.80
CA ARG A 70 4.31 15.72 -17.68
C ARG A 70 2.85 15.44 -17.39
N ILE A 71 2.49 14.25 -16.89
CA ILE A 71 1.09 13.82 -16.71
C ILE A 71 0.64 13.75 -15.24
N GLU A 72 1.57 13.54 -14.30
CA GLU A 72 1.27 13.22 -12.90
C GLU A 72 0.33 14.24 -12.25
N THR A 73 0.66 15.54 -12.33
CA THR A 73 -0.13 16.61 -11.70
C THR A 73 -1.53 16.73 -12.31
N ALA A 74 -1.66 16.54 -13.62
CA ALA A 74 -2.95 16.67 -14.31
C ALA A 74 -3.87 15.48 -14.00
N ILE A 75 -3.32 14.26 -13.99
CA ILE A 75 -4.04 13.05 -13.62
C ILE A 75 -4.43 13.09 -12.14
N ASP A 76 -3.51 13.46 -11.24
CA ASP A 76 -3.74 13.47 -9.79
C ASP A 76 -4.91 14.39 -9.38
N LYS A 77 -5.09 15.51 -10.09
CA LYS A 77 -6.25 16.41 -9.90
C LYS A 77 -7.58 15.78 -10.30
N LYS A 78 -7.57 14.83 -11.23
CA LYS A 78 -8.78 14.12 -11.66
C LYS A 78 -9.11 12.97 -10.72
N LEU A 79 -8.13 12.24 -10.20
CA LEU A 79 -8.31 11.05 -9.37
C LEU A 79 -9.21 11.30 -8.14
N ARG A 80 -10.05 10.32 -7.83
CA ARG A 80 -10.98 10.28 -6.69
C ARG A 80 -10.28 10.50 -5.35
N GLN A 81 -10.95 11.12 -4.37
CA GLN A 81 -10.35 11.39 -3.07
C GLN A 81 -10.14 10.12 -2.24
N GLU A 82 -10.91 9.07 -2.49
CA GLU A 82 -10.88 7.80 -1.76
C GLU A 82 -9.62 6.98 -2.05
N GLN A 83 -8.97 7.20 -3.19
CA GLN A 83 -7.72 6.52 -3.55
C GLN A 83 -6.51 7.24 -2.96
N ALA A 84 -5.82 6.58 -2.02
CA ALA A 84 -4.62 7.09 -1.35
C ALA A 84 -3.31 6.47 -1.84
N GLY A 85 -3.36 5.32 -2.51
CA GLY A 85 -2.19 4.58 -2.98
C GLY A 85 -1.36 5.37 -4.00
N PHE A 86 -0.03 5.30 -3.90
CA PHE A 86 0.94 5.96 -4.78
C PHE A 86 0.78 7.49 -4.98
N ARG A 87 -0.01 8.17 -4.15
CA ARG A 87 -0.26 9.61 -4.27
C ARG A 87 0.53 10.40 -3.25
N LYS A 88 0.93 11.61 -3.64
CA LYS A 88 1.72 12.49 -2.76
C LYS A 88 0.90 12.90 -1.55
N ARG A 89 1.53 12.89 -0.37
CA ARG A 89 0.94 13.34 0.90
C ARG A 89 -0.29 12.54 1.34
N ARG A 90 -0.41 11.29 0.89
CA ARG A 90 -1.41 10.32 1.34
C ARG A 90 -0.68 9.04 1.73
N GLY A 91 -1.03 8.45 2.87
CA GLY A 91 -0.37 7.26 3.40
C GLY A 91 -1.34 6.23 3.94
N CYS A 92 -0.82 5.03 4.23
CA CYS A 92 -1.63 3.96 4.83
C CYS A 92 -2.24 4.39 6.17
N THR A 93 -1.51 5.17 6.97
CA THR A 93 -1.97 5.70 8.26
C THR A 93 -3.27 6.50 8.11
N ASP A 94 -3.41 7.25 7.01
CA ASP A 94 -4.57 8.10 6.76
C ASP A 94 -5.83 7.26 6.56
N GLN A 95 -5.75 6.20 5.75
CA GLN A 95 -6.86 5.26 5.52
C GLN A 95 -7.16 4.38 6.73
N ILE A 96 -6.13 3.89 7.42
CA ILE A 96 -6.29 3.13 8.66
C ILE A 96 -6.98 3.99 9.71
N PHE A 97 -6.62 5.27 9.83
CA PHE A 97 -7.26 6.18 10.76
C PHE A 97 -8.74 6.39 10.40
N ALA A 98 -9.04 6.72 9.15
CA ALA A 98 -10.40 6.96 8.70
C ALA A 98 -11.29 5.74 8.94
N LEU A 99 -10.84 4.55 8.57
CA LEU A 99 -11.58 3.31 8.79
C LEU A 99 -11.80 3.02 10.27
N ARG A 100 -10.78 3.20 11.12
CA ARG A 100 -10.94 3.01 12.57
C ARG A 100 -11.95 3.97 13.16
N ASN A 101 -11.90 5.24 12.76
CA ASN A 101 -12.84 6.24 13.26
C ASN A 101 -14.28 5.93 12.80
N ILE A 102 -14.49 5.50 11.56
CA ILE A 102 -15.79 5.03 11.07
C ILE A 102 -16.33 3.89 11.93
N ILE A 103 -15.51 2.88 12.21
CA ILE A 103 -15.90 1.74 13.05
C ILE A 103 -16.22 2.20 14.48
N GLU A 104 -15.44 3.12 15.03
CA GLU A 104 -15.67 3.67 16.37
C GLU A 104 -16.99 4.42 16.47
N GLN A 105 -17.27 5.32 15.53
CA GLN A 105 -18.54 6.04 15.50
C GLN A 105 -19.71 5.06 15.30
N THR A 106 -19.56 4.09 14.41
CA THR A 106 -20.58 3.04 14.18
C THR A 106 -20.91 2.30 15.48
N LEU A 107 -19.90 1.94 16.27
CA LEU A 107 -20.05 1.28 17.57
C LEU A 107 -20.72 2.19 18.60
N GLU A 108 -20.32 3.46 18.67
CA GLU A 108 -20.85 4.45 19.61
C GLU A 108 -22.32 4.77 19.35
N TRP A 109 -22.71 4.93 18.10
CA TRP A 109 -24.08 5.27 17.68
C TRP A 109 -24.97 4.04 17.46
N ASN A 110 -24.45 2.83 17.68
CA ASN A 110 -25.15 1.56 17.44
C ASN A 110 -25.76 1.46 16.02
N CYS A 111 -25.05 1.97 15.01
CA CYS A 111 -25.49 1.96 13.61
C CYS A 111 -25.00 0.69 12.90
N PRO A 112 -25.74 0.14 11.94
CA PRO A 112 -25.26 -1.00 11.15
C PRO A 112 -24.19 -0.56 10.13
N LEU A 113 -23.13 -1.36 9.99
CA LEU A 113 -22.09 -1.17 9.00
C LEU A 113 -21.62 -2.50 8.43
N TYR A 114 -21.51 -2.56 7.10
CA TYR A 114 -20.85 -3.62 6.37
C TYR A 114 -19.61 -3.08 5.67
N ILE A 115 -18.50 -3.81 5.77
CA ILE A 115 -17.24 -3.50 5.12
C ILE A 115 -16.87 -4.69 4.24
N ASN A 116 -16.71 -4.49 2.93
CA ASN A 116 -16.19 -5.52 2.02
C ASN A 116 -14.74 -5.19 1.63
N PHE A 117 -13.80 -5.99 2.12
CA PHE A 117 -12.38 -5.86 1.80
C PHE A 117 -12.07 -6.68 0.55
N ILE A 118 -11.75 -5.99 -0.54
CA ILE A 118 -11.58 -6.62 -1.86
C ILE A 118 -10.10 -6.76 -2.20
N ASP A 119 -9.74 -7.95 -2.69
CA ASP A 119 -8.42 -8.28 -3.24
C ASP A 119 -8.56 -8.69 -4.70
N PHE A 120 -7.64 -8.26 -5.56
CA PHE A 120 -7.58 -8.67 -6.96
C PHE A 120 -6.50 -9.73 -7.19
N LYS A 121 -6.80 -10.73 -8.02
CA LYS A 121 -5.82 -11.73 -8.46
C LYS A 121 -4.79 -11.06 -9.37
N LYS A 122 -3.53 -10.99 -8.92
CA LYS A 122 -2.39 -10.49 -9.71
C LYS A 122 -2.69 -9.14 -10.40
N ALA A 123 -3.27 -8.19 -9.67
CA ALA A 123 -3.85 -6.95 -10.21
C ALA A 123 -2.98 -6.22 -11.25
N PHE A 124 -1.68 -6.06 -10.96
CA PHE A 124 -0.73 -5.41 -11.88
C PHE A 124 -0.55 -6.19 -13.17
N ASP A 125 -0.55 -7.52 -13.13
CA ASP A 125 -0.24 -8.39 -14.26
C ASP A 125 -1.47 -8.63 -15.17
N SER A 126 -2.67 -8.20 -14.73
CA SER A 126 -3.95 -8.52 -15.38
C SER A 126 -4.53 -7.44 -16.29
N ILE A 127 -4.01 -6.21 -16.24
CA ILE A 127 -4.61 -5.08 -16.98
C ILE A 127 -4.54 -5.28 -18.50
N HIS A 128 -5.68 -5.17 -19.19
CA HIS A 128 -5.73 -5.19 -20.66
C HIS A 128 -5.18 -3.87 -21.25
N HIS A 129 -4.21 -3.98 -22.16
CA HIS A 129 -3.54 -2.81 -22.76
C HIS A 129 -4.50 -1.94 -23.60
N ASP A 130 -5.32 -2.54 -24.45
CA ASP A 130 -6.28 -1.80 -25.29
C ASP A 130 -7.24 -0.93 -24.48
N THR A 131 -7.65 -1.43 -23.32
CA THR A 131 -8.55 -0.72 -22.40
C THR A 131 -7.79 0.37 -21.66
N LEU A 132 -6.55 0.12 -21.23
CA LEU A 132 -5.69 1.11 -20.60
C LEU A 132 -5.49 2.34 -21.49
N TRP A 133 -5.23 2.17 -22.79
CA TRP A 133 -5.05 3.28 -23.73
C TRP A 133 -6.30 4.13 -23.88
N LYS A 134 -7.47 3.49 -23.98
CA LYS A 134 -8.77 4.19 -24.03
C LYS A 134 -9.05 4.97 -22.75
N ILE A 135 -8.76 4.37 -21.59
CA ILE A 135 -8.95 5.05 -20.29
C ILE A 135 -8.01 6.26 -20.20
N LEU A 136 -6.72 6.16 -20.53
CA LEU A 136 -5.80 7.31 -20.49
C LEU A 136 -6.29 8.49 -21.33
N ARG A 137 -6.80 8.21 -22.55
CA ARG A 137 -7.40 9.23 -23.41
C ARG A 137 -8.62 9.88 -22.76
N SER A 138 -9.50 9.10 -22.12
CA SER A 138 -10.65 9.64 -21.39
C SER A 138 -10.27 10.49 -20.17
N TYR A 139 -9.10 10.26 -19.58
CA TYR A 139 -8.53 11.11 -18.52
C TYR A 139 -7.83 12.35 -19.08
N GLY A 140 -7.88 12.58 -20.39
CA GLY A 140 -7.31 13.75 -21.06
C GLY A 140 -5.79 13.71 -21.20
N VAL A 141 -5.18 12.53 -21.18
CA VAL A 141 -3.76 12.39 -21.51
C VAL A 141 -3.60 12.62 -23.02
N PRO A 142 -2.71 13.53 -23.46
CA PRO A 142 -2.50 13.81 -24.88
C PRO A 142 -2.14 12.56 -25.68
N LEU A 143 -2.68 12.43 -26.89
CA LEU A 143 -2.46 11.27 -27.78
C LEU A 143 -0.98 10.97 -27.98
N LYS A 144 -0.14 12.00 -28.14
CA LYS A 144 1.32 11.87 -28.25
C LYS A 144 1.94 11.10 -27.08
N ILE A 145 1.52 11.41 -25.85
CA ILE A 145 2.03 10.73 -24.66
C ILE A 145 1.46 9.31 -24.57
N VAL A 146 0.19 9.11 -24.93
CA VAL A 146 -0.42 7.76 -24.95
C VAL A 146 0.33 6.86 -25.92
N SER A 147 0.61 7.32 -27.15
CA SER A 147 1.37 6.57 -28.16
C SER A 147 2.78 6.22 -27.64
N LEU A 148 3.50 7.19 -27.07
CA LEU A 148 4.80 6.94 -26.47
C LEU A 148 4.75 5.91 -25.34
N ILE A 149 3.70 5.93 -24.50
CA ILE A 149 3.53 4.91 -23.46
C ILE A 149 3.24 3.54 -24.09
N GLU A 150 2.36 3.48 -25.09
CA GLU A 150 1.96 2.27 -25.80
C GLU A 150 3.16 1.55 -26.44
N THR A 151 4.11 2.29 -27.02
CA THR A 151 5.34 1.71 -27.60
C THR A 151 6.17 0.89 -26.60
N PHE A 152 6.08 1.18 -25.30
CA PHE A 152 6.77 0.40 -24.27
C PHE A 152 6.14 -0.95 -23.95
N TYR A 153 4.90 -1.17 -24.39
CA TYR A 153 4.13 -2.39 -24.14
C TYR A 153 3.98 -3.23 -25.41
N ASN A 154 4.04 -2.61 -26.58
CA ASN A 154 4.00 -3.30 -27.87
C ASN A 154 5.19 -4.27 -28.00
N HIS A 155 4.88 -5.55 -28.23
CA HIS A 155 5.87 -6.63 -28.38
C HIS A 155 6.89 -6.71 -27.23
N PHE A 156 6.51 -6.33 -26.01
CA PHE A 156 7.41 -6.39 -24.86
C PHE A 156 7.72 -7.84 -24.47
N GLU A 157 8.99 -8.19 -24.39
CA GLU A 157 9.46 -9.53 -24.05
C GLU A 157 10.08 -9.57 -22.65
N CYS A 158 9.87 -10.68 -21.95
CA CYS A 158 10.47 -10.95 -20.65
C CYS A 158 11.21 -12.29 -20.63
N SER A 159 12.26 -12.37 -19.81
CA SER A 159 12.89 -13.63 -19.42
C SER A 159 13.06 -13.69 -17.90
N VAL A 160 12.89 -14.85 -17.28
CA VAL A 160 13.03 -15.05 -15.83
C VAL A 160 14.45 -15.46 -15.49
N ILE A 161 15.07 -14.75 -14.54
CA ILE A 161 16.41 -15.10 -14.02
C ILE A 161 16.27 -16.13 -12.90
N LEU A 162 17.04 -17.21 -13.00
CA LEU A 162 17.13 -18.31 -12.03
C LEU A 162 18.60 -18.61 -11.77
N SER A 163 19.13 -18.21 -10.61
CA SER A 163 20.48 -18.58 -10.16
C SER A 163 21.58 -18.46 -11.23
N ASN A 164 21.58 -17.35 -11.98
CA ASN A 164 22.48 -16.99 -13.09
C ASN A 164 22.16 -17.56 -14.48
N THR A 165 21.08 -18.32 -14.66
CA THR A 165 20.55 -18.68 -15.98
C THR A 165 19.26 -17.91 -16.28
N SER A 166 19.02 -17.61 -17.55
CA SER A 166 17.79 -16.97 -18.02
C SER A 166 16.89 -18.00 -18.69
N SER A 167 15.59 -17.94 -18.44
CA SER A 167 14.62 -18.71 -19.21
C SER A 167 14.57 -18.25 -20.66
N GLU A 168 13.84 -18.99 -21.49
CA GLU A 168 13.42 -18.50 -22.80
C GLU A 168 12.64 -17.19 -22.68
N TRP A 169 12.74 -16.37 -23.73
CA TRP A 169 12.02 -15.11 -23.83
C TRP A 169 10.56 -15.39 -24.18
N PHE A 170 9.65 -14.67 -23.52
CA PHE A 170 8.22 -14.75 -23.80
C PHE A 170 7.60 -13.36 -23.88
N THR A 171 6.61 -13.21 -24.75
CA THR A 171 5.90 -11.94 -24.95
C THR A 171 4.88 -11.70 -23.84
N VAL A 172 4.87 -10.48 -23.29
CA VAL A 172 3.92 -10.03 -22.28
C VAL A 172 2.70 -9.43 -22.98
N LYS A 173 1.53 -10.07 -22.79
CA LYS A 173 0.26 -9.67 -23.45
C LYS A 173 -0.67 -8.84 -22.56
N SER A 174 -0.42 -8.81 -21.25
CA SER A 174 -1.27 -8.10 -20.29
C SER A 174 -0.44 -7.55 -19.13
N GLY A 175 -1.04 -6.61 -18.41
CA GLY A 175 -0.51 -6.05 -17.19
C GLY A 175 0.37 -4.84 -17.40
N VAL A 176 0.55 -4.10 -16.31
CA VAL A 176 1.53 -3.04 -16.14
C VAL A 176 2.80 -3.61 -15.51
N ARG A 177 3.96 -3.22 -16.05
CA ARG A 177 5.26 -3.80 -15.67
C ARG A 177 5.66 -3.48 -14.23
N GLN A 178 5.75 -4.50 -13.37
CA GLN A 178 6.20 -4.31 -11.99
C GLN A 178 7.66 -3.86 -11.94
N GLY A 179 7.92 -2.66 -11.42
CA GLY A 179 9.24 -2.02 -11.41
C GLY A 179 9.43 -0.91 -12.46
N CYS A 180 8.45 -0.70 -13.34
CA CYS A 180 8.38 0.48 -14.19
C CYS A 180 7.89 1.70 -13.41
N ILE A 181 8.42 2.88 -13.76
CA ILE A 181 8.10 4.15 -13.11
C ILE A 181 6.68 4.62 -13.45
N LEU A 182 6.16 4.29 -14.65
CA LEU A 182 4.82 4.67 -15.09
C LEU A 182 3.73 3.72 -14.56
N SER A 183 4.06 2.46 -14.28
CA SER A 183 3.06 1.46 -13.91
C SER A 183 2.17 1.83 -12.72
N PRO A 184 2.66 2.47 -11.65
CA PRO A 184 1.80 2.95 -10.57
C PRO A 184 0.69 3.90 -11.04
N ILE A 185 1.01 4.93 -11.84
CA ILE A 185 -0.01 5.89 -12.29
C ILE A 185 -0.96 5.29 -13.31
N LEU A 186 -0.45 4.41 -14.18
CA LEU A 186 -1.27 3.67 -15.15
C LEU A 186 -2.30 2.78 -14.42
N PHE A 187 -1.85 2.07 -13.39
CA PHE A 187 -2.73 1.25 -12.56
C PHE A 187 -3.77 2.09 -11.80
N LEU A 188 -3.34 3.21 -11.20
CA LEU A 188 -4.26 4.11 -10.49
C LEU A 188 -5.38 4.62 -11.39
N VAL A 189 -5.07 5.01 -12.63
CA VAL A 189 -6.08 5.50 -13.59
C VAL A 189 -7.11 4.42 -13.92
N VAL A 190 -6.68 3.16 -14.04
CA VAL A 190 -7.58 2.03 -14.28
C VAL A 190 -8.47 1.77 -13.08
N ILE A 191 -7.90 1.68 -11.87
CA ILE A 191 -8.69 1.50 -10.64
C ILE A 191 -9.67 2.64 -10.46
N ASP A 192 -9.23 3.90 -10.64
CA ASP A 192 -10.10 5.08 -10.54
C ASP A 192 -11.27 5.01 -11.53
N TRP A 193 -11.02 4.56 -12.77
CA TRP A 193 -12.09 4.37 -13.75
C TRP A 193 -13.09 3.29 -13.34
N VAL A 194 -12.60 2.12 -12.90
CA VAL A 194 -13.45 1.02 -12.40
C VAL A 194 -14.29 1.50 -11.22
N MET A 195 -13.65 2.20 -10.29
CA MET A 195 -14.25 2.69 -9.06
C MET A 195 -15.27 3.79 -9.32
N ARG A 196 -15.03 4.72 -10.24
CA ARG A 196 -16.04 5.68 -10.69
C ARG A 196 -17.25 4.99 -11.28
N LYS A 197 -17.04 4.04 -12.19
CA LYS A 197 -18.17 3.31 -12.80
C LYS A 197 -18.94 2.50 -11.76
N THR A 198 -18.27 1.99 -10.75
CA THR A 198 -18.90 1.24 -9.66
C THR A 198 -19.80 2.12 -8.81
N THR A 199 -19.40 3.36 -8.51
CA THR A 199 -20.09 4.21 -7.51
C THR A 199 -20.89 5.39 -8.07
N SER A 200 -20.81 5.71 -9.38
CA SER A 200 -21.38 6.96 -9.91
C SER A 200 -22.90 7.02 -10.09
N ASP A 201 -23.59 5.88 -10.12
CA ASP A 201 -25.01 5.83 -10.49
C ASP A 201 -25.94 6.23 -9.34
N LYS A 202 -25.73 5.65 -8.14
CA LYS A 202 -26.48 6.01 -6.95
C LYS A 202 -25.63 5.83 -5.68
N PRO A 203 -25.87 6.67 -4.65
CA PRO A 203 -25.28 6.53 -3.33
C PRO A 203 -25.61 5.19 -2.67
N ARG A 204 -24.59 4.48 -2.19
CA ARG A 204 -24.67 3.19 -1.49
C ARG A 204 -23.74 3.10 -0.27
N GLY A 205 -23.01 4.17 0.01
CA GLY A 205 -22.01 4.27 1.06
C GLY A 205 -22.60 4.55 2.44
N ILE A 206 -21.76 5.11 3.29
CA ILE A 206 -22.16 5.69 4.57
C ILE A 206 -22.37 7.20 4.42
N GLN A 207 -23.25 7.78 5.24
CA GLN A 207 -23.34 9.23 5.34
C GLN A 207 -22.00 9.78 5.88
N TRP A 208 -21.37 10.69 5.15
CA TRP A 208 -20.03 11.17 5.49
C TRP A 208 -20.02 12.61 5.98
N THR A 209 -20.76 13.47 5.30
CA THR A 209 -21.07 14.83 5.74
C THR A 209 -22.56 15.08 5.54
N LEU A 210 -23.10 16.26 5.87
CA LEU A 210 -24.50 16.59 5.57
C LEU A 210 -24.85 16.45 4.07
N PHE A 211 -23.87 16.58 3.17
CA PHE A 211 -24.08 16.65 1.73
C PHE A 211 -23.32 15.58 0.93
N SER A 212 -22.64 14.65 1.59
CA SER A 212 -21.85 13.63 0.90
C SER A 212 -21.93 12.26 1.55
N GLN A 213 -21.72 11.24 0.71
CA GLN A 213 -21.53 9.87 1.15
C GLN A 213 -20.11 9.40 0.87
N LEU A 214 -19.62 8.52 1.74
CA LEU A 214 -18.35 7.84 1.56
C LEU A 214 -18.61 6.40 1.16
N GLU A 215 -18.21 6.08 -0.07
CA GLU A 215 -18.44 4.77 -0.66
C GLU A 215 -17.35 3.78 -0.27
N ASP A 216 -16.10 4.21 -0.22
CA ASP A 216 -14.97 3.29 -0.09
C ASP A 216 -13.72 3.99 0.45
N LEU A 217 -12.77 3.17 0.89
CA LEU A 217 -11.42 3.57 1.28
C LEU A 217 -10.40 2.72 0.54
N ASP A 218 -9.70 3.35 -0.40
CA ASP A 218 -8.85 2.62 -1.34
C ASP A 218 -7.37 2.94 -1.12
N PHE A 219 -6.55 1.90 -1.25
CA PHE A 219 -5.10 2.03 -1.31
C PHE A 219 -4.54 1.06 -2.33
N THR A 220 -4.20 1.57 -3.51
CA THR A 220 -3.77 0.77 -4.67
C THR A 220 -4.85 -0.23 -5.06
N ASP A 221 -4.58 -1.52 -4.87
CA ASP A 221 -5.42 -2.68 -5.11
C ASP A 221 -6.19 -3.15 -3.86
N ASP A 222 -5.83 -2.67 -2.66
CA ASP A 222 -6.55 -2.93 -1.43
C ASP A 222 -7.75 -1.98 -1.33
N LEU A 223 -8.95 -2.47 -1.67
CA LEU A 223 -10.19 -1.68 -1.60
C LEU A 223 -11.00 -2.07 -0.36
N ALA A 224 -11.67 -1.10 0.25
CA ALA A 224 -12.60 -1.34 1.35
C ALA A 224 -13.93 -0.63 1.09
N PHE A 225 -14.94 -1.36 0.62
CA PHE A 225 -16.27 -0.81 0.42
C PHE A 225 -16.99 -0.66 1.74
N LEU A 226 -17.68 0.46 1.90
CA LEU A 226 -18.51 0.78 3.05
C LEU A 226 -19.98 0.76 2.61
N SER A 227 -20.85 0.22 3.44
CA SER A 227 -22.30 0.35 3.26
C SER A 227 -23.07 0.13 4.56
N VAL A 228 -24.21 0.81 4.71
CA VAL A 228 -25.15 0.61 5.82
C VAL A 228 -26.08 -0.59 5.57
N LYS A 229 -26.38 -0.90 4.30
CA LYS A 229 -27.31 -1.96 3.90
C LYS A 229 -26.58 -3.09 3.19
N LEU A 230 -26.97 -4.33 3.48
CA LEU A 230 -26.37 -5.52 2.87
C LEU A 230 -26.60 -5.57 1.35
N ASP A 231 -27.82 -5.25 0.89
CA ASP A 231 -28.16 -5.24 -0.54
C ASP A 231 -27.33 -4.21 -1.30
N HIS A 232 -27.08 -3.05 -0.70
CA HIS A 232 -26.20 -2.04 -1.27
C HIS A 232 -24.76 -2.53 -1.39
N LEU A 233 -24.26 -3.29 -0.40
CA LEU A 233 -22.93 -3.89 -0.46
C LEU A 233 -22.84 -4.95 -1.59
N GLN A 234 -23.87 -5.78 -1.75
CA GLN A 234 -23.96 -6.76 -2.84
C GLN A 234 -23.98 -6.04 -4.20
N GLU A 235 -24.85 -5.04 -4.38
CA GLU A 235 -24.93 -4.25 -5.62
C GLU A 235 -23.58 -3.62 -5.98
N LYS A 236 -22.84 -3.06 -5.01
CA LYS A 236 -21.50 -2.50 -5.23
C LYS A 236 -20.52 -3.57 -5.67
N THR A 237 -20.56 -4.73 -5.03
CA THR A 237 -19.69 -5.86 -5.31
C THR A 237 -19.92 -6.38 -6.74
N ASP A 238 -21.18 -6.53 -7.15
CA ASP A 238 -21.53 -6.98 -8.51
C ASP A 238 -21.11 -5.97 -9.58
N ARG A 239 -21.30 -4.68 -9.31
CA ARG A 239 -20.84 -3.60 -10.20
C ARG A 239 -19.33 -3.59 -10.33
N LEU A 240 -18.60 -3.74 -9.21
CA LEU A 240 -17.15 -3.83 -9.23
C LEU A 240 -16.69 -4.98 -10.11
N VAL A 241 -17.22 -6.18 -9.89
CA VAL A 241 -16.87 -7.38 -10.67
C VAL A 241 -17.13 -7.14 -12.17
N ARG A 242 -18.27 -6.55 -12.50
CA ARG A 242 -18.64 -6.23 -13.89
C ARG A 242 -17.65 -5.28 -14.56
N TYR A 243 -17.29 -4.16 -13.90
CA TYR A 243 -16.42 -3.15 -14.51
C TYR A 243 -14.93 -3.52 -14.42
N ALA A 244 -14.50 -4.21 -13.37
CA ALA A 244 -13.16 -4.75 -13.24
C ALA A 244 -12.84 -5.74 -14.37
N LYS A 245 -13.80 -6.61 -14.72
CA LYS A 245 -13.64 -7.56 -15.82
C LYS A 245 -13.35 -6.88 -17.17
N GLN A 246 -13.89 -5.68 -17.41
CA GLN A 246 -13.64 -4.93 -18.64
C GLN A 246 -12.20 -4.45 -18.77
N THR A 247 -11.50 -4.26 -17.65
CA THR A 247 -10.10 -3.82 -17.62
C THR A 247 -9.12 -4.99 -17.47
N GLY A 248 -9.62 -6.24 -17.42
CA GLY A 248 -8.84 -7.46 -17.18
C GLY A 248 -8.67 -7.82 -15.71
N LEU A 249 -9.12 -6.97 -14.78
CA LEU A 249 -9.06 -7.25 -13.35
C LEU A 249 -10.04 -8.36 -12.96
N THR A 250 -9.56 -9.30 -12.16
CA THR A 250 -10.37 -10.40 -11.61
C THR A 250 -10.30 -10.36 -10.09
N THR A 251 -11.45 -10.34 -9.43
CA THR A 251 -11.54 -10.37 -7.97
C THR A 251 -11.10 -11.73 -7.42
N ASN A 252 -10.52 -11.71 -6.23
CA ASN A 252 -10.07 -12.90 -5.54
C ASN A 252 -11.06 -13.26 -4.44
N THR A 253 -12.05 -14.11 -4.75
CA THR A 253 -13.09 -14.54 -3.80
C THR A 253 -12.48 -15.04 -2.49
N SER A 254 -11.42 -15.85 -2.55
CA SER A 254 -10.78 -16.46 -1.37
C SER A 254 -10.10 -15.47 -0.41
N LYS A 255 -9.72 -14.28 -0.88
CA LYS A 255 -9.11 -13.23 -0.05
C LYS A 255 -10.02 -12.04 0.17
N THR A 256 -11.13 -11.99 -0.56
CA THR A 256 -12.14 -10.96 -0.39
C THR A 256 -13.01 -11.37 0.79
N GLN A 257 -13.08 -10.52 1.81
CA GLN A 257 -13.72 -10.85 3.08
C GLN A 257 -14.65 -9.72 3.51
N VAL A 258 -15.76 -10.07 4.15
CA VAL A 258 -16.77 -9.11 4.62
C VAL A 258 -16.74 -9.03 6.14
N MET A 259 -16.87 -7.83 6.67
CA MET A 259 -17.05 -7.57 8.10
C MET A 259 -18.40 -6.90 8.32
N SER A 260 -19.13 -7.33 9.36
CA SER A 260 -20.42 -6.75 9.77
C SER A 260 -20.32 -6.24 11.21
N ILE A 261 -20.70 -4.98 11.44
CA ILE A 261 -20.64 -4.29 12.74
C ILE A 261 -22.06 -3.86 13.13
N ASN A 262 -22.44 -4.11 14.39
CA ASN A 262 -23.77 -3.84 14.96
C ASN A 262 -24.95 -4.34 14.12
N THR A 263 -24.72 -5.42 13.36
CA THR A 263 -25.73 -6.06 12.55
C THR A 263 -25.36 -7.52 12.35
N THR A 264 -26.37 -8.33 12.02
CA THR A 264 -26.25 -9.73 11.65
C THR A 264 -26.52 -9.83 10.14
N PRO A 265 -25.66 -10.50 9.36
CA PRO A 265 -25.93 -10.69 7.94
C PRO A 265 -27.17 -11.56 7.76
N THR A 266 -28.16 -11.05 7.03
CA THR A 266 -29.41 -11.74 6.69
C THR A 266 -29.27 -12.66 5.49
N ALA A 267 -28.24 -12.44 4.66
CA ALA A 267 -27.91 -13.21 3.47
C ALA A 267 -26.38 -13.24 3.26
N PRO A 268 -25.83 -14.21 2.50
CA PRO A 268 -24.44 -14.16 2.08
C PRO A 268 -24.23 -13.04 1.04
N VAL A 269 -23.08 -12.36 1.11
CA VAL A 269 -22.58 -11.57 -0.02
C VAL A 269 -21.84 -12.52 -0.95
N THR A 270 -22.06 -12.43 -2.25
CA THR A 270 -21.47 -13.35 -3.23
C THR A 270 -20.71 -12.64 -4.35
N ILE A 271 -19.71 -13.32 -4.90
CA ILE A 271 -19.03 -12.96 -6.15
C ILE A 271 -19.18 -14.15 -7.09
N ASN A 272 -19.80 -13.95 -8.26
CA ASN A 272 -20.07 -15.03 -9.22
C ASN A 272 -20.79 -16.24 -8.57
N SER A 273 -21.72 -15.99 -7.65
CA SER A 273 -22.43 -17.01 -6.85
C SER A 273 -21.59 -17.75 -5.81
N GLU A 274 -20.32 -17.41 -5.63
CA GLU A 274 -19.50 -17.92 -4.53
C GLU A 274 -19.65 -17.00 -3.30
N PRO A 275 -20.03 -17.54 -2.12
CA PRO A 275 -20.18 -16.73 -0.92
C PRO A 275 -18.84 -16.22 -0.38
N LEU A 276 -18.82 -14.97 0.07
CA LEU A 276 -17.69 -14.34 0.75
C LEU A 276 -17.69 -14.71 2.24
N GLU A 277 -16.48 -14.87 2.79
CA GLU A 277 -16.30 -15.16 4.21
C GLU A 277 -16.59 -13.93 5.06
N PHE A 278 -17.44 -14.08 6.08
CA PHE A 278 -17.65 -13.06 7.11
C PHE A 278 -16.64 -13.22 8.24
N VAL A 279 -15.83 -12.19 8.48
CA VAL A 279 -14.74 -12.21 9.46
C VAL A 279 -14.96 -11.23 10.61
N GLN A 280 -14.44 -11.59 11.79
CA GLN A 280 -14.39 -10.71 12.95
C GLN A 280 -13.16 -9.79 12.95
N ASP A 281 -12.07 -10.28 12.37
CA ASP A 281 -10.77 -9.61 12.33
C ASP A 281 -10.24 -9.62 10.88
N PHE A 282 -9.77 -8.47 10.38
CA PHE A 282 -9.17 -8.33 9.05
C PHE A 282 -7.87 -7.52 9.12
N THR A 283 -6.85 -7.90 8.34
CA THR A 283 -5.59 -7.14 8.27
C THR A 283 -5.64 -6.14 7.12
N TYR A 284 -6.07 -4.91 7.40
CA TYR A 284 -6.11 -3.82 6.42
C TYR A 284 -4.83 -2.97 6.49
N LEU A 285 -4.11 -2.85 5.37
CA LEU A 285 -2.86 -2.09 5.26
C LEU A 285 -1.85 -2.44 6.37
N GLY A 286 -1.81 -3.72 6.73
CA GLY A 286 -0.96 -4.29 7.78
C GLY A 286 -1.47 -4.12 9.21
N SER A 287 -2.43 -3.23 9.48
CA SER A 287 -3.06 -3.05 10.81
C SER A 287 -4.24 -4.01 10.98
N LEU A 288 -4.37 -4.58 12.17
CA LEU A 288 -5.51 -5.45 12.49
C LEU A 288 -6.74 -4.61 12.82
N ILE A 289 -7.78 -4.75 12.01
CA ILE A 289 -9.11 -4.16 12.19
C ILE A 289 -10.03 -5.23 12.75
N SER A 290 -10.87 -4.88 13.72
CA SER A 290 -11.77 -5.82 14.39
C SER A 290 -13.13 -5.19 14.63
N LYS A 291 -14.18 -6.02 14.64
CA LYS A 291 -15.57 -5.63 14.94
C LYS A 291 -15.73 -4.93 16.30
N ASP A 292 -14.92 -5.28 17.29
CA ASP A 292 -15.00 -4.79 18.68
C ASP A 292 -14.05 -3.62 19.00
N ASN A 293 -13.64 -2.85 17.98
CA ASN A 293 -12.59 -1.82 18.09
C ASN A 293 -11.24 -2.38 18.59
N GLY A 294 -10.64 -3.25 17.78
CA GLY A 294 -9.48 -4.09 18.10
C GLY A 294 -8.12 -3.38 18.29
N GLY A 295 -8.05 -2.17 18.85
CA GLY A 295 -6.80 -1.48 19.15
C GLY A 295 -5.82 -2.34 19.96
N GLN A 296 -6.32 -3.04 20.99
CA GLN A 296 -5.50 -3.97 21.78
C GLN A 296 -5.01 -5.18 20.97
N LYS A 297 -5.86 -5.73 20.08
CA LYS A 297 -5.49 -6.85 19.22
C LYS A 297 -4.39 -6.45 18.24
N ASP A 298 -4.47 -5.26 17.64
CA ASP A 298 -3.41 -4.74 16.75
C ASP A 298 -2.09 -4.53 17.51
N ILE A 299 -2.13 -3.94 18.71
CA ILE A 299 -0.93 -3.77 19.56
C ILE A 299 -0.30 -5.13 19.88
N LYS A 300 -1.11 -6.13 20.23
CA LYS A 300 -0.64 -7.50 20.49
C LYS A 300 0.02 -8.11 19.25
N ALA A 301 -0.60 -7.95 18.08
CA ALA A 301 -0.05 -8.43 16.81
C ALA A 301 1.29 -7.75 16.48
N ARG A 302 1.40 -6.43 16.73
CA ARG A 302 2.62 -5.64 16.50
C ARG A 302 3.74 -6.02 17.45
N LEU A 303 3.43 -6.23 18.73
CA LEU A 303 4.37 -6.78 19.71
C LEU A 303 4.87 -8.17 19.29
N GLY A 304 3.99 -9.04 18.80
CA GLY A 304 4.38 -10.34 18.24
C GLY A 304 5.37 -10.21 17.09
N LYS A 305 5.04 -9.41 16.07
CA LYS A 305 5.91 -9.15 14.91
C LYS A 305 7.26 -8.56 15.32
N ALA A 306 7.26 -7.58 16.23
CA ALA A 306 8.48 -6.94 16.72
C ALA A 306 9.35 -7.91 17.55
N ARG A 307 8.75 -8.81 18.35
CA ARG A 307 9.47 -9.87 19.07
C ARG A 307 10.17 -10.81 18.09
N CYS A 308 9.47 -11.28 17.06
CA CYS A 308 10.06 -12.13 16.03
C CYS A 308 11.22 -11.42 15.31
N ALA A 309 11.06 -10.15 14.94
CA ALA A 309 12.12 -9.36 14.31
C ALA A 309 13.34 -9.19 15.24
N PHE A 310 13.11 -8.92 16.53
CA PHE A 310 14.17 -8.81 17.51
C PHE A 310 14.90 -10.16 17.69
N ALA A 311 14.18 -11.27 17.71
CA ALA A 311 14.76 -12.61 17.84
C ALA A 311 15.63 -12.99 16.63
N LYS A 312 15.22 -12.66 15.40
CA LYS A 312 16.01 -12.91 14.18
C LYS A 312 17.40 -12.25 14.21
N LEU A 313 17.56 -11.16 14.96
CA LEU A 313 18.81 -10.41 15.08
C LEU A 313 19.59 -10.76 16.37
N GLN A 314 19.24 -11.86 17.05
CA GLN A 314 19.83 -12.26 18.33
C GLN A 314 21.36 -12.37 18.30
N ASN A 315 21.93 -12.88 17.20
CA ASN A 315 23.38 -13.00 17.04
C ASN A 315 24.07 -11.62 16.99
N ILE A 316 23.42 -10.62 16.38
CA ILE A 316 23.92 -9.24 16.35
C ILE A 316 23.90 -8.64 17.75
N TRP A 317 22.82 -8.84 18.50
CA TRP A 317 22.71 -8.32 19.87
C TRP A 317 23.78 -8.92 20.79
N LYS A 318 24.05 -10.22 20.61
CA LYS A 318 25.08 -10.96 21.35
C LYS A 318 26.51 -10.66 20.91
N SER A 319 26.77 -10.28 19.67
CA SER A 319 28.14 -10.07 19.17
C SER A 319 28.85 -8.87 19.81
N ASN A 320 30.16 -8.99 20.07
CA ASN A 320 31.04 -7.89 20.49
C ASN A 320 31.54 -7.03 19.32
N GLN A 321 31.40 -7.50 18.08
CA GLN A 321 31.97 -6.86 16.89
C GLN A 321 31.28 -5.52 16.55
N TYR A 322 30.04 -5.33 17.01
CA TYR A 322 29.25 -4.15 16.71
C TYR A 322 29.15 -3.23 17.91
N THR A 323 29.41 -1.94 17.69
CA THR A 323 29.20 -0.91 18.71
C THR A 323 27.73 -0.81 19.11
N THR A 324 27.47 -0.37 20.35
CA THR A 324 26.11 -0.11 20.83
C THR A 324 25.35 0.84 19.90
N LYS A 325 26.02 1.87 19.39
CA LYS A 325 25.42 2.83 18.44
C LYS A 325 24.90 2.14 17.18
N THR A 326 25.69 1.23 16.59
CA THR A 326 25.26 0.44 15.42
C THR A 326 24.09 -0.48 15.75
N LYS A 327 24.14 -1.17 16.90
CA LYS A 327 23.03 -2.03 17.34
C LYS A 327 21.73 -1.24 17.56
N ILE A 328 21.80 -0.05 18.15
CA ILE A 328 20.64 0.83 18.33
C ILE A 328 20.08 1.31 16.99
N ARG A 329 20.94 1.63 16.01
CA ARG A 329 20.48 1.95 14.64
C ARG A 329 19.71 0.77 14.03
N LEU A 330 20.24 -0.44 14.13
CA LEU A 330 19.58 -1.66 13.64
C LEU A 330 18.27 -1.95 14.36
N TYR A 331 18.22 -1.74 15.69
CA TYR A 331 17.01 -1.86 16.48
C TYR A 331 15.94 -0.86 16.02
N ASN A 332 16.31 0.41 15.84
CA ASN A 332 15.39 1.46 15.44
C ASN A 332 14.81 1.20 14.04
N SER A 333 15.63 0.73 13.09
CA SER A 333 15.20 0.50 11.71
C SER A 333 14.43 -0.82 11.50
N ASN A 334 14.74 -1.89 12.24
CA ASN A 334 14.16 -3.21 12.00
C ASN A 334 13.15 -3.69 13.05
N VAL A 335 13.19 -3.14 14.27
CA VAL A 335 12.33 -3.60 15.38
C VAL A 335 11.38 -2.50 15.84
N LYS A 336 11.90 -1.31 16.19
CA LYS A 336 11.07 -0.18 16.63
C LYS A 336 10.11 0.29 15.53
N SER A 337 10.56 0.29 14.27
CA SER A 337 9.73 0.60 13.10
C SER A 337 8.52 -0.34 12.97
N ILE A 338 8.72 -1.64 13.15
CA ILE A 338 7.66 -2.67 13.14
C ILE A 338 6.73 -2.50 14.34
N LEU A 339 7.32 -2.28 15.52
CA LEU A 339 6.61 -2.12 16.77
C LEU A 339 5.64 -0.95 16.71
N LEU A 340 6.07 0.21 16.17
CA LEU A 340 5.30 1.46 16.21
C LEU A 340 4.48 1.75 14.94
N TYR A 341 4.44 0.82 13.98
CA TYR A 341 3.63 1.02 12.77
C TYR A 341 2.14 1.09 13.12
N GLY A 342 1.47 2.17 12.70
CA GLY A 342 0.04 2.41 12.95
C GLY A 342 -0.26 3.00 14.33
N SER A 343 0.77 3.31 15.14
CA SER A 343 0.60 3.85 16.50
C SER A 343 -0.10 5.21 16.58
N GLU A 344 -0.09 5.92 15.46
CA GLU A 344 -0.81 7.15 15.22
C GLU A 344 -2.33 6.95 15.34
N CYS A 345 -2.84 5.79 14.92
CA CYS A 345 -4.27 5.46 14.85
C CYS A 345 -4.76 4.57 16.00
N TRP A 346 -3.89 4.18 16.94
CA TRP A 346 -4.31 3.27 18.01
C TRP A 346 -5.15 3.98 19.08
N ARG A 347 -6.26 3.38 19.47
CA ARG A 347 -6.84 3.63 20.78
C ARG A 347 -6.05 2.85 21.83
N VAL A 348 -5.48 3.56 22.80
CA VAL A 348 -4.51 3.01 23.77
C VAL A 348 -4.97 3.33 25.17
N VAL A 349 -5.04 2.32 26.03
CA VAL A 349 -5.16 2.53 27.48
C VAL A 349 -3.78 2.51 28.13
N LYS A 350 -3.70 2.98 29.39
CA LYS A 350 -2.44 3.03 30.15
C LYS A 350 -1.73 1.67 30.19
N GLY A 351 -2.49 0.58 30.34
CA GLY A 351 -1.97 -0.78 30.35
C GLY A 351 -1.28 -1.20 29.04
N ASP A 352 -1.79 -0.77 27.88
CA ASP A 352 -1.19 -1.10 26.59
C ASP A 352 0.12 -0.34 26.38
N MET A 353 0.13 0.94 26.76
CA MET A 353 1.34 1.77 26.74
C MET A 353 2.43 1.16 27.63
N SER A 354 2.08 0.68 28.82
CA SER A 354 3.02 -0.03 29.69
C SER A 354 3.58 -1.30 29.05
N LYS A 355 2.76 -2.10 28.34
CA LYS A 355 3.24 -3.31 27.63
C LYS A 355 4.24 -2.97 26.52
N ILE A 356 3.95 -1.94 25.72
CA ILE A 356 4.83 -1.49 24.64
C ILE A 356 6.15 -0.99 25.21
N ASP A 357 6.10 -0.14 26.25
CA ASP A 357 7.30 0.43 26.86
C ASP A 357 8.13 -0.65 27.57
N ALA A 358 7.50 -1.59 28.26
CA ALA A 358 8.18 -2.74 28.87
C ALA A 358 8.94 -3.58 27.82
N PHE A 359 8.33 -3.84 26.66
CA PHE A 359 9.02 -4.54 25.57
C PHE A 359 10.19 -3.72 25.02
N HIS A 360 9.98 -2.43 24.73
CA HIS A 360 11.03 -1.52 24.25
C HIS A 360 12.23 -1.50 25.20
N ASN A 361 11.96 -1.30 26.49
CA ASN A 361 12.95 -1.21 27.56
C ASN A 361 13.70 -2.54 27.77
N ARG A 362 13.02 -3.68 27.61
CA ARG A 362 13.65 -5.02 27.64
C ARG A 362 14.62 -5.21 26.48
N CYS A 363 14.23 -4.80 25.28
CA CYS A 363 15.10 -4.85 24.10
C CYS A 363 16.35 -3.99 24.28
N LEU A 364 16.19 -2.74 24.73
CA LEU A 364 17.30 -1.83 24.97
C LEU A 364 18.28 -2.38 26.01
N ARG A 365 17.78 -2.90 27.15
CA ARG A 365 18.64 -3.53 28.17
C ARG A 365 19.44 -4.70 27.61
N LYS A 366 18.81 -5.55 26.80
CA LYS A 366 19.49 -6.69 26.18
C LYS A 366 20.56 -6.25 25.17
N ILE A 367 20.33 -5.17 24.42
CA ILE A 367 21.34 -4.57 23.53
C ILE A 367 22.51 -4.00 24.33
N CYS A 368 22.24 -3.31 25.44
CA CYS A 368 23.23 -2.73 26.33
C CYS A 368 23.89 -3.73 27.28
N ARG A 369 23.50 -5.01 27.22
CA ARG A 369 23.93 -6.08 28.13
C ARG A 369 23.76 -5.75 29.61
N THR A 370 22.67 -5.06 29.93
CA THR A 370 22.30 -4.78 31.32
C THR A 370 21.52 -5.96 31.86
N PHE A 371 22.22 -6.82 32.60
CA PHE A 371 21.67 -7.97 33.29
C PHE A 371 21.87 -7.79 34.79
N TRP A 372 21.04 -8.47 35.58
CA TRP A 372 21.24 -8.55 37.03
C TRP A 372 22.68 -9.03 37.33
N PRO A 373 23.40 -8.47 38.32
CA PRO A 373 22.94 -7.54 39.37
C PRO A 373 23.00 -6.05 38.98
N ILE A 374 23.36 -5.70 37.75
CA ILE A 374 23.49 -4.30 37.31
C ILE A 374 22.12 -3.62 37.30
N LYS A 375 21.88 -2.71 38.26
CA LYS A 375 20.68 -1.87 38.31
C LYS A 375 20.89 -0.63 37.45
N MET A 376 19.98 -0.41 36.50
CA MET A 376 19.98 0.77 35.64
C MET A 376 18.55 1.32 35.52
N SER A 377 18.39 2.59 35.85
CA SER A 377 17.11 3.29 35.68
C SER A 377 16.74 3.37 34.19
N ASN A 378 15.44 3.53 33.88
CA ASN A 378 15.03 3.78 32.50
C ASN A 378 15.61 5.09 31.96
N VAL A 379 15.78 6.10 32.82
CA VAL A 379 16.36 7.40 32.44
C VAL A 379 17.81 7.23 31.97
N ASP A 380 18.62 6.48 32.71
CA ASP A 380 20.02 6.25 32.33
C ASP A 380 20.13 5.34 31.11
N LEU A 381 19.22 4.37 30.96
CA LEU A 381 19.13 3.55 29.77
C LEU A 381 18.86 4.40 28.52
N TYR A 382 17.93 5.35 28.62
CA TYR A 382 17.62 6.29 27.53
C TYR A 382 18.79 7.21 27.21
N LYS A 383 19.46 7.77 28.23
CA LYS A 383 20.69 8.56 28.04
C LYS A 383 21.78 7.76 27.33
N LYS A 384 22.04 6.53 27.78
CA LYS A 384 23.07 5.63 27.21
C LYS A 384 22.78 5.23 25.76
N THR A 385 21.51 5.06 25.41
CA THR A 385 21.10 4.60 24.07
C THR A 385 20.76 5.74 23.11
N GLY A 386 20.58 6.96 23.60
CA GLY A 386 20.00 8.07 22.84
C GLY A 386 18.54 7.83 22.42
N CYS A 387 17.86 6.85 23.01
CA CYS A 387 16.46 6.56 22.74
C CYS A 387 15.55 7.27 23.74
N ASN A 388 14.28 7.44 23.35
CA ASN A 388 13.21 7.92 24.22
C ASN A 388 12.30 6.75 24.58
N SER A 389 11.47 6.91 25.62
CA SER A 389 10.40 5.95 25.91
C SER A 389 9.49 5.75 24.69
N ALA A 390 8.95 4.54 24.55
CA ALA A 390 8.06 4.24 23.44
C ALA A 390 6.78 5.10 23.51
N VAL A 391 6.31 5.39 24.72
CA VAL A 391 5.15 6.27 24.95
C VAL A 391 5.41 7.68 24.41
N LEU A 392 6.59 8.25 24.68
CA LEU A 392 6.94 9.58 24.17
C LEU A 392 7.02 9.59 22.63
N GLU A 393 7.57 8.53 22.04
CA GLU A 393 7.64 8.39 20.59
C GLU A 393 6.24 8.32 19.95
N ILE A 394 5.32 7.55 20.53
CA ILE A 394 3.93 7.46 20.05
C ILE A 394 3.24 8.81 20.13
N LYS A 395 3.39 9.53 21.26
CA LYS A 395 2.85 10.90 21.40
C LYS A 395 3.38 11.84 20.30
N ARG A 396 4.70 11.84 20.06
CA ARG A 396 5.31 12.65 19.00
C ARG A 396 4.80 12.27 17.60
N ARG A 397 4.62 10.98 17.32
CA ARG A 397 4.08 10.48 16.05
C ARG A 397 2.65 10.96 15.83
N ARG A 398 1.79 10.85 16.84
CA ARG A 398 0.42 11.36 16.80
C ARG A 398 0.37 12.85 16.52
N LEU A 399 1.17 13.66 17.22
CA LEU A 399 1.20 15.10 17.00
C LEU A 399 1.71 15.47 15.60
N ARG A 400 2.75 14.78 15.11
CA ARG A 400 3.25 14.99 13.73
C ARG A 400 2.20 14.64 12.69
N TRP A 401 1.51 13.51 12.88
CA TRP A 401 0.45 13.06 11.97
C TRP A 401 -0.79 13.96 12.05
N LEU A 402 -1.21 14.38 13.24
CA LEU A 402 -2.26 15.38 13.41
C LEU A 402 -1.92 16.68 12.66
N GLY A 403 -0.71 17.20 12.81
CA GLY A 403 -0.27 18.37 12.05
C GLY A 403 -0.32 18.15 10.53
N HIS A 404 -0.03 16.93 10.06
CA HIS A 404 -0.19 16.57 8.65
C HIS A 404 -1.65 16.62 8.19
N VAL A 405 -2.58 16.02 8.95
CA VAL A 405 -4.02 16.05 8.67
C VAL A 405 -4.56 17.47 8.69
N LEU A 406 -4.16 18.30 9.66
CA LEU A 406 -4.61 19.70 9.74
C LEU A 406 -4.23 20.52 8.50
N ARG A 407 -3.10 20.20 7.85
CA ARG A 407 -2.65 20.83 6.58
C ARG A 407 -3.34 20.27 5.33
N MET A 408 -4.13 19.21 5.43
CA MET A 408 -4.88 18.67 4.30
C MET A 408 -6.09 19.56 3.94
N PRO A 409 -6.60 19.48 2.69
CA PRO A 409 -7.88 20.09 2.29
C PRO A 409 -9.04 19.70 3.21
N GLN A 410 -10.04 20.59 3.35
CA GLN A 410 -11.15 20.41 4.31
C GLN A 410 -12.04 19.20 4.01
N ASP A 411 -12.13 18.82 2.75
CA ASP A 411 -12.88 17.70 2.22
C ASP A 411 -12.09 16.38 2.25
N SER A 412 -10.82 16.40 2.67
CA SER A 412 -10.02 15.17 2.75
C SER A 412 -10.56 14.22 3.82
N ILE A 413 -10.63 12.94 3.46
CA ILE A 413 -11.19 11.87 4.30
C ILE A 413 -10.61 11.87 5.72
N PRO A 414 -9.28 11.91 5.95
CA PRO A 414 -8.74 11.87 7.31
C PRO A 414 -9.11 13.10 8.14
N LYS A 415 -9.34 14.25 7.48
CA LYS A 415 -9.68 15.50 8.15
C LYS A 415 -11.17 15.56 8.49
N VAL A 416 -12.03 15.01 7.63
CA VAL A 416 -13.46 14.83 7.95
C VAL A 416 -13.62 13.80 9.07
N ALA A 417 -12.91 12.67 9.00
CA ALA A 417 -12.92 11.63 10.04
C ALA A 417 -12.39 12.10 11.41
N LEU A 418 -11.65 13.21 11.46
CA LEU A 418 -11.13 13.76 12.71
C LEU A 418 -12.15 14.64 13.44
N ARG A 419 -13.19 15.12 12.74
CA ARG A 419 -14.28 15.91 13.31
C ARG A 419 -15.22 15.00 14.07
#